data_AF-A0AAW4PEM5-F1
#
_entry.id   AF-A0AAW4PEM5-F1
#
_cell.length_a   1.000
_cell.length_b   1.000
_cell.length_c   1.000
_cell.angle_alpha   90.00
_cell.angle_beta   90.00
_cell.angle_gamma   90.00
#
_symmetry.space_group_name_H-M   'P 1'
#
loop_
_entity.id
_entity.type
_entity.pdbx_description
1 polymer ?
#
loop_
_entity_poly.entity_id
_entity_poly.type
_entity_poly.pdbx_seq_one_letter_code
_entity_poly.pdbx_strand_id
1 'polypeptide(L)' 'MTCANCGQEIAARRYHVHLSTGEAMEIALCESCRHKFVTADWVTAVV' A
#
# COMPACT_ATOMS: atom_id res chain seq x y z
N MET A 1 7.83 -9.31 11.93
CA MET A 1 6.44 -9.53 11.46
C MET A 1 6.51 -9.85 9.96
N THR A 2 5.79 -10.84 9.44
CA THR A 2 5.85 -11.27 8.03
C THR A 2 4.63 -10.77 7.23
N CYS A 3 4.85 -10.39 5.96
CA CYS A 3 3.82 -9.87 5.08
C CYS A 3 2.87 -10.99 4.66
N ALA A 4 1.58 -10.83 4.92
CA ALA A 4 0.57 -11.82 4.52
C ALA A 4 0.46 -12.02 3.00
N ASN A 5 0.96 -11.09 2.19
CA ASN A 5 0.90 -11.17 0.73
C ASN A 5 2.11 -11.89 0.10
N CYS A 6 3.33 -11.58 0.54
CA CYS A 6 4.55 -12.16 -0.06
C CYS A 6 5.35 -13.07 0.88
N GLY A 7 4.92 -13.25 2.13
CA GLY A 7 5.59 -14.08 3.13
C GLY A 7 6.94 -13.53 3.63
N GLN A 8 7.44 -12.42 3.07
CA GLN A 8 8.71 -11.81 3.46
C GLN A 8 8.58 -11.04 4.76
N GLU A 9 9.71 -10.78 5.41
CA GLU A 9 9.75 -9.88 6.57
C GLU A 9 9.26 -8.48 6.18
N ILE A 10 8.39 -7.90 7.02
CA ILE A 10 7.78 -6.59 6.76
C ILE A 10 8.83 -5.50 6.97
N ALA A 11 9.41 -5.03 5.87
CA ALA A 11 9.90 -3.66 5.77
C ALA A 11 8.70 -2.77 5.43
N ALA A 12 8.11 -2.14 6.45
CA ALA A 12 6.95 -1.26 6.28
C ALA A 12 7.40 0.20 6.11
N ARG A 13 6.90 0.87 5.07
CA ARG A 13 6.97 2.32 4.92
C ARG A 13 5.58 2.90 4.79
N ARG A 14 5.37 4.11 5.31
CA ARG A 14 4.11 4.84 5.22
C ARG A 14 4.05 5.58 3.89
N TYR A 15 2.91 5.47 3.23
CA TYR A 15 2.61 6.09 1.95
C TYR A 15 1.30 6.85 2.02
N HIS A 16 1.20 7.92 1.25
CA HIS A 16 -0.07 8.57 0.99
C HIS A 16 -0.75 7.89 -0.19
N VAL A 17 -1.95 7.37 0.07
CA VAL A 17 -2.78 6.76 -0.96
C VAL A 17 -3.93 7.71 -1.26
N HIS A 18 -4.02 8.11 -2.52
CA HIS A 18 -5.14 8.90 -3.03
C HIS A 18 -6.23 7.97 -3.55
N LEU A 19 -7.45 8.21 -3.11
CA LEU A 19 -8.62 7.43 -3.48
C LEU A 19 -9.37 8.09 -4.64
N SER A 20 -10.18 7.31 -5.35
CA SER A 20 -11.10 7.82 -6.38
C SER A 20 -12.15 8.79 -5.82
N THR A 21 -12.42 8.73 -4.50
CA THR A 21 -13.29 9.67 -3.78
C THR A 21 -12.68 11.07 -3.61
N GLY A 22 -11.39 11.24 -3.90
CA GLY A 22 -10.64 12.47 -3.65
C GLY A 22 -10.04 12.55 -2.24
N GLU A 23 -10.28 11.55 -1.41
CA GLU A 23 -9.66 11.46 -0.08
C GLU A 23 -8.21 10.96 -0.18
N ALA A 24 -7.42 11.27 0.85
CA ALA A 24 -6.06 10.76 1.00
C ALA A 24 -5.90 10.12 2.38
N MET A 25 -5.24 8.96 2.45
CA MET A 25 -4.97 8.27 3.70
C MET A 25 -3.54 7.74 3.77
N GLU A 26 -2.98 7.68 4.98
CA GLU A 26 -1.64 7.15 5.24
C GLU A 26 -1.73 5.64 5.55
N ILE A 27 -1.01 4.83 4.78
CA ILE A 27 -1.03 3.37 4.93
C ILE A 27 0.40 2.84 4.97
N ALA A 28 0.66 1.93 5.91
CA ALA A 28 1.92 1.19 5.96
C ALA A 28 1.91 0.08 4.91
N LEU A 29 2.83 0.15 3.94
CA LEU A 29 2.97 -0.83 2.87
C LEU A 29 4.21 -1.67 3.05
N CYS A 30 4.11 -2.94 2.65
CA CYS A 30 5.27 -3.82 2.55
C CYS A 30 6.09 -3.45 1.31
N GLU A 31 7.30 -2.99 1.53
CA GLU A 31 8.25 -2.61 0.48
C GLU A 31 8.63 -3.78 -0.41
N SER A 32 8.64 -4.99 0.14
CA SER A 32 9.10 -6.21 -0.53
C SER A 32 8.17 -6.66 -1.65
N CYS A 33 6.86 -6.34 -1.59
CA CYS A 33 5.92 -6.73 -2.63
C CYS A 33 5.11 -5.59 -3.22
N ARG A 34 5.06 -4.41 -2.58
CA ARG A 34 4.33 -3.20 -3.01
C ARG A 34 2.86 -3.46 -3.44
N HIS A 35 2.29 -4.60 -3.04
CA HIS A 35 1.22 -5.23 -3.82
C HIS A 35 -0.17 -4.73 -3.48
N LYS A 36 -0.38 -4.20 -2.28
CA LYS A 36 -1.74 -4.07 -1.74
C LYS A 36 -2.57 -2.95 -2.38
N PHE A 37 -1.98 -2.09 -3.21
CA PHE A 37 -2.66 -0.89 -3.74
C PHE A 37 -2.43 -0.59 -5.23
N VAL A 38 -1.50 -1.26 -5.93
CA VAL A 38 -1.35 -1.06 -7.39
C VAL A 38 -2.51 -1.69 -8.17
N THR A 39 -3.28 -2.58 -7.54
CA THR A 39 -4.35 -3.37 -8.20
C THR A 39 -5.75 -3.04 -7.71
N ALA A 40 -5.89 -2.13 -6.75
CA ALA A 40 -7.19 -1.70 -6.26
C ALA A 40 -7.77 -0.60 -7.17
N ASP A 41 -8.93 -0.85 -7.73
CA ASP A 41 -9.65 0.03 -8.67
C ASP A 41 -10.07 1.38 -8.07
N TRP A 42 -10.16 1.45 -6.74
CA TRP A 42 -10.44 2.67 -5.99
C TRP A 42 -9.20 3.51 -5.66
N VAL A 43 -7.99 3.09 -6.05
CA VAL A 43 -6.74 3.84 -5.85
C VAL A 43 -6.37 4.59 -7.11
N THR A 44 -6.16 5.90 -7.00
CA THR A 44 -5.76 6.75 -8.12
C THR A 44 -4.25 7.01 -8.15
N ALA A 45 -3.60 7.11 -6.98
CA ALA A 45 -2.15 7.31 -6.87
C ALA A 45 -1.60 6.87 -5.50
N VAL A 46 -0.29 6.55 -5.47
CA VAL A 46 0.48 6.26 -4.26
C VAL A 46 1.74 7.12 -4.28
N VAL A 47 1.98 7.91 -3.23
CA VAL A 47 3.08 8.89 -3.09
C VAL A 47 3.88 8.66 -1.81
#